data_AF-A0A9D6DKU0-F1
#
_entry.id   AF-A0A9D6DKU0-F1
#
_cell.length_a   1.000
_cell.length_b   1.000
_cell.length_c   1.000
_cell.angle_alpha   90.00
_cell.angle_beta   90.00
_cell.angle_gamma   90.00
#
_symmetry.space_group_name_H-M   'P 1'
#
loop_
_entity.id
_entity.type
_entity.pdbx_description
1 polymer ?
#
loop_
_entity_poly.entity_id
_entity_poly.type
_entity_poly.pdbx_seq_one_letter_code
_entity_poly.pdbx_strand_id
1 'polypeptide(L)'
;MFLDIAVGMLLALAACSRGMRLSPKLVLCSIGFALLPDLDAVLHLTLYGNVNGEHRDLLHLPLLFAVLALPILAVWGRKWAGLFLAGTMWHFVHDSVLIGFGVKWLWPFSDRWHKFFADPGTAWWTWEHFHVSWSPAEVKQLVELYRGFDYIREFYLQPHWLGAVELLPFLIVLPIVIRALKRTA
;
A
#
# COMPACT_ATOMS: atom_id res chain seq x y z
N MET A 1 1.17 -4.31 -3.81
CA MET A 1 2.58 -4.55 -3.39
C MET A 1 3.60 -4.12 -4.44
N PHE A 2 3.64 -4.73 -5.64
CA PHE A 2 4.64 -4.35 -6.65
C PHE A 2 4.47 -2.91 -7.13
N LEU A 3 3.21 -2.48 -7.26
CA LEU A 3 2.90 -1.10 -7.57
C LEU A 3 3.41 -0.14 -6.49
N ASP A 4 3.26 -0.49 -5.21
CA ASP A 4 3.72 0.33 -4.08
C ASP A 4 5.25 0.45 -4.05
N ILE A 5 5.97 -0.63 -4.38
CA ILE A 5 7.43 -0.59 -4.55
C ILE A 5 7.80 0.36 -5.69
N ALA A 6 7.10 0.26 -6.83
CA ALA A 6 7.32 1.13 -7.98
C ALA A 6 7.06 2.61 -7.63
N VAL A 7 5.97 2.90 -6.93
CA VAL A 7 5.65 4.27 -6.50
C VAL A 7 6.63 4.76 -5.44
N GLY A 8 7.04 3.93 -4.48
CA GLY A 8 8.11 4.26 -3.54
C GLY A 8 9.40 4.67 -4.26
N MET A 9 9.79 3.93 -5.30
CA MET A 9 10.92 4.30 -6.17
C MET A 9 10.71 5.64 -6.91
N LEU A 10 9.53 5.86 -7.50
CA LEU A 10 9.18 7.12 -8.17
C LEU A 10 9.18 8.31 -7.21
N LEU A 11 8.68 8.12 -5.98
CA LEU A 11 8.68 9.13 -4.93
C LEU A 11 10.11 9.51 -4.51
N ALA A 12 11.05 8.56 -4.48
CA ALA A 12 12.47 8.86 -4.25
C ALA A 12 13.06 9.74 -5.35
N LEU A 13 12.72 9.47 -6.62
CA LEU A 13 13.11 10.32 -7.75
C LEU A 13 12.45 11.71 -7.66
N ALA A 14 11.16 11.78 -7.36
CA ALA A 14 10.43 13.03 -7.18
C ALA A 14 10.99 13.87 -6.03
N ALA A 15 11.40 13.22 -4.93
CA ALA A 15 12.06 13.88 -3.81
C ALA A 15 13.39 14.57 -4.21
N CYS A 16 14.07 14.07 -5.25
CA CYS A 16 15.27 14.70 -5.77
C CYS A 16 14.98 16.06 -6.42
N SER A 17 13.82 16.20 -7.10
CA SER A 17 13.35 17.50 -7.62
C SER A 17 13.06 18.52 -6.51
N ARG A 18 12.90 18.05 -5.26
CA ARG A 18 12.73 18.85 -4.05
C ARG A 18 14.07 19.06 -3.31
N GLY A 19 15.19 18.79 -3.97
CA GLY A 19 16.54 19.00 -3.46
C GLY A 19 16.98 17.95 -2.42
N MET A 20 16.45 16.72 -2.47
CA MET A 20 17.07 15.59 -1.78
C MET A 20 18.12 14.95 -2.70
N ARG A 21 19.21 14.40 -2.12
CA ARG A 21 20.21 13.68 -2.92
C ARG A 21 19.75 12.24 -3.15
N LEU A 22 19.70 11.82 -4.42
CA LEU A 22 19.45 10.42 -4.75
C LEU A 22 20.53 9.55 -4.13
N SER A 23 20.12 8.52 -3.42
CA SER A 23 20.99 7.53 -2.79
C SER A 23 20.23 6.23 -2.59
N PRO A 24 20.92 5.09 -2.44
CA PRO A 24 20.26 3.82 -2.11
C PRO A 24 19.41 3.94 -0.84
N LYS A 25 19.91 4.67 0.17
CA LYS A 25 19.17 4.93 1.41
C LYS A 25 17.85 5.64 1.16
N LEU A 26 17.84 6.71 0.34
CA LEU A 26 16.60 7.43 0.03
C LEU A 26 15.58 6.53 -0.67
N VAL A 27 16.04 5.72 -1.63
CA VAL A 27 15.18 4.78 -2.36
C VAL A 27 14.59 3.74 -1.41
N LEU A 28 15.41 3.10 -0.58
CA LEU A 28 14.96 2.09 0.38
C LEU A 28 14.00 2.67 1.42
N CYS A 29 14.28 3.87 1.97
CA CYS A 29 13.36 4.53 2.89
C CYS A 29 12.02 4.87 2.22
N SER A 30 12.03 5.32 0.97
CA SER A 30 10.82 5.67 0.23
C SER A 30 9.94 4.43 -0.07
N ILE A 31 10.56 3.32 -0.50
CA ILE A 31 9.88 2.03 -0.62
C ILE A 31 9.35 1.58 0.74
N GLY A 32 10.17 1.68 1.78
CA GLY A 32 9.80 1.32 3.15
C GLY A 32 8.58 2.08 3.64
N PHE A 33 8.46 3.38 3.34
CA PHE A 33 7.26 4.15 3.66
C PHE A 33 6.04 3.71 2.86
N ALA A 34 6.19 3.41 1.57
CA ALA A 34 5.08 2.91 0.74
C ALA A 34 4.59 1.51 1.14
N LEU A 35 5.44 0.70 1.77
CA LEU A 35 5.07 -0.64 2.27
C LEU A 35 4.83 -0.67 3.78
N LEU A 36 4.96 0.46 4.47
CA LEU A 36 4.89 0.49 5.93
C LEU A 36 3.55 -0.01 6.47
N PRO A 37 2.39 0.28 5.83
CA PRO A 37 1.12 -0.26 6.28
C PRO A 37 1.04 -1.79 6.24
N ASP A 38 1.65 -2.43 5.23
CA ASP A 38 1.69 -3.90 5.09
C ASP A 38 2.54 -4.61 6.17
N LEU A 39 3.19 -3.89 7.09
CA LEU A 39 3.91 -4.53 8.20
C LEU A 39 2.97 -5.35 9.10
N ASP A 40 1.67 -5.04 9.11
CA ASP A 40 0.68 -5.85 9.83
C ASP A 40 0.50 -7.24 9.21
N ALA A 41 0.68 -7.38 7.89
CA ALA A 41 0.74 -8.67 7.18
C ALA A 41 1.90 -9.54 7.66
N VAL A 42 3.08 -8.94 7.84
CA VAL A 42 4.27 -9.63 8.36
C VAL A 42 4.05 -10.05 9.81
N LEU A 43 3.54 -9.14 10.64
CA LEU A 43 3.22 -9.46 12.03
C LEU A 43 2.20 -10.61 12.12
N HIS A 44 1.13 -10.54 11.33
CA HIS A 44 0.10 -11.57 11.27
C HIS A 44 0.67 -12.92 10.82
N LEU A 45 1.53 -12.94 9.80
CA LEU A 45 2.24 -14.14 9.37
C LEU A 45 3.09 -14.72 10.50
N THR A 46 3.84 -13.89 11.23
CA THR A 46 4.70 -14.36 12.32
C THR A 46 3.91 -14.90 13.52
N LEU A 47 2.74 -14.34 13.81
CA LEU A 47 1.92 -14.73 14.95
C LEU A 47 1.01 -15.93 14.66
N TYR A 48 0.47 -16.01 13.44
CA TYR A 48 -0.60 -16.95 13.09
C TYR A 48 -0.24 -17.90 11.92
N GLY A 49 0.95 -17.77 11.34
CA GLY A 49 1.45 -18.65 10.29
C GLY A 49 0.77 -18.48 8.93
N ASN A 50 -0.03 -17.42 8.73
CA ASN A 50 -0.71 -17.14 7.46
C ASN A 50 -0.86 -15.63 7.20
N VAL A 51 -0.99 -15.28 5.90
CA VAL A 51 -1.27 -13.92 5.42
C VAL A 51 -2.71 -13.86 4.91
N ASN A 52 -3.69 -14.20 5.74
CA ASN A 52 -5.10 -14.02 5.38
C ASN A 52 -5.53 -12.56 5.63
N GLY A 53 -6.63 -12.13 5.01
CA GLY A 53 -7.13 -10.74 5.03
C GLY A 53 -7.38 -10.09 6.40
N GLU A 54 -7.31 -10.86 7.48
CA GLU A 54 -7.35 -10.42 8.88
C GLU A 54 -6.19 -9.49 9.27
N HIS A 55 -5.10 -9.43 8.50
CA HIS A 55 -3.94 -8.59 8.87
C HIS A 55 -4.20 -7.08 8.80
N ARG A 56 -5.18 -6.62 8.00
CA ARG A 56 -5.41 -5.19 7.72
C ARG A 56 -6.12 -4.41 8.84
N ASP A 57 -6.12 -4.94 10.06
CA ASP A 57 -6.85 -4.34 11.18
C ASP A 57 -5.99 -3.33 11.96
N LEU A 58 -4.65 -3.43 11.85
CA LEU A 58 -3.72 -2.72 12.72
C LEU A 58 -3.12 -1.45 12.11
N LEU A 59 -2.59 -1.52 10.89
CA LEU A 59 -1.82 -0.42 10.30
C LEU A 59 -2.52 0.23 9.10
N HIS A 60 -3.64 -0.32 8.63
CA HIS A 60 -4.45 0.26 7.55
C HIS A 60 -5.36 1.40 8.06
N LEU A 61 -4.73 2.36 8.75
CA LEU A 61 -5.34 3.46 9.50
C LEU A 61 -4.77 4.81 9.01
N PRO A 62 -5.29 5.41 7.93
CA PRO A 62 -4.67 6.58 7.30
C PRO A 62 -4.48 7.78 8.24
N LEU A 63 -5.44 8.05 9.13
CA LEU A 63 -5.32 9.15 10.08
C LEU A 63 -4.22 8.92 11.12
N LEU A 64 -3.94 7.67 11.51
CA LEU A 64 -2.79 7.36 12.37
C LEU A 64 -1.48 7.79 11.68
N PHE A 65 -1.33 7.44 10.39
CA PHE A 65 -0.14 7.82 9.63
C PHE A 65 -0.06 9.33 9.38
N ALA A 66 -1.19 10.00 9.20
CA ALA A 66 -1.22 11.47 9.16
C ALA A 66 -0.65 12.09 10.45
N VAL A 67 -1.00 11.53 11.62
CA VAL A 67 -0.46 11.96 12.93
C VAL A 67 1.01 11.57 13.07
N LEU A 68 1.43 10.36 12.66
CA LEU A 68 2.82 9.90 12.71
C LEU A 68 3.76 10.72 11.80
N ALA A 69 3.23 11.45 10.84
CA ALA A 69 4.03 12.40 10.07
C ALA A 69 4.50 13.59 10.90
N LEU A 70 3.84 13.94 12.02
CA LEU A 70 4.22 15.04 12.90
C LEU A 70 5.57 14.83 13.60
N PRO A 71 5.84 13.69 14.26
CA PRO A 71 7.18 13.43 14.80
C PRO A 71 8.23 13.34 13.69
N ILE A 72 7.89 12.81 12.51
CA ILE A 72 8.82 12.78 11.37
C ILE A 72 9.18 14.20 10.91
N LEU A 73 8.17 15.08 10.84
CA LEU A 73 8.34 16.49 10.53
C LEU A 73 9.22 17.19 11.56
N ALA A 74 9.05 16.89 12.85
CA ALA A 74 9.84 17.49 13.92
C ALA A 74 11.32 17.07 13.87
N VAL A 75 11.60 15.80 13.58
CA VAL A 75 12.97 15.25 13.65
C VAL A 75 13.73 15.36 12.32
N TRP A 76 13.07 15.05 11.20
CA TRP A 76 13.71 14.99 9.88
C TRP A 76 13.25 16.09 8.92
N GLY A 77 12.26 16.90 9.31
CA GLY A 77 11.81 18.06 8.55
C GLY A 77 10.84 17.74 7.42
N ARG A 78 10.41 18.80 6.72
CA ARG A 78 9.30 18.80 5.77
C ARG A 78 9.47 17.81 4.60
N LYS A 79 10.69 17.62 4.11
CA LYS A 79 10.96 16.75 2.95
C LYS A 79 10.69 15.28 3.29
N TRP A 80 11.17 14.82 4.45
CA TRP A 80 10.98 13.44 4.91
C TRP A 80 9.54 13.18 5.35
N ALA A 81 8.91 14.13 6.04
CA ALA A 81 7.49 14.03 6.38
C ALA A 81 6.59 13.96 5.13
N GLY A 82 6.88 14.79 4.12
CA GLY A 82 6.18 14.75 2.84
C GLY A 82 6.38 13.42 2.10
N LEU A 83 7.60 12.88 2.10
CA LEU A 83 7.90 11.59 1.49
C LEU A 83 7.17 10.44 2.20
N PHE A 84 7.17 10.46 3.53
CA PHE A 84 6.44 9.50 4.37
C PHE A 84 4.93 9.54 4.11
N LEU A 85 4.32 10.73 4.13
CA LEU A 85 2.90 10.89 3.84
C LEU A 85 2.57 10.47 2.42
N ALA A 86 3.36 10.87 1.43
CA ALA A 86 3.10 10.51 0.04
C ALA A 86 3.15 8.98 -0.17
N GLY A 87 4.14 8.31 0.42
CA GLY A 87 4.27 6.85 0.31
C GLY A 87 3.12 6.12 1.00
N THR A 88 2.83 6.47 2.24
CA THR A 88 1.80 5.79 3.04
C THR A 88 0.39 6.09 2.52
N MET A 89 0.09 7.34 2.13
CA MET A 89 -1.20 7.69 1.52
C MET A 89 -1.39 7.04 0.16
N TRP A 90 -0.32 6.92 -0.65
CA TRP A 90 -0.39 6.16 -1.90
C TRP A 90 -0.83 4.72 -1.63
N HIS A 91 -0.20 4.05 -0.65
CA HIS A 91 -0.55 2.70 -0.28
C HIS A 91 -2.03 2.57 0.09
N PHE A 92 -2.54 3.48 0.93
CA PHE A 92 -3.96 3.45 1.30
C PHE A 92 -4.90 3.68 0.13
N VAL A 93 -4.57 4.60 -0.77
CA VAL A 93 -5.35 4.81 -2.01
C VAL A 93 -5.33 3.55 -2.86
N HIS A 94 -4.16 2.95 -3.02
CA HIS A 94 -3.98 1.74 -3.79
C HIS A 94 -4.85 0.59 -3.25
N ASP A 95 -4.81 0.34 -1.94
CA ASP A 95 -5.62 -0.67 -1.26
C ASP A 95 -7.12 -0.36 -1.24
N SER A 96 -7.48 0.91 -1.36
CA SER A 96 -8.88 1.34 -1.46
C SER A 96 -9.44 1.16 -2.86
N VAL A 97 -8.62 0.87 -3.85
CA VAL A 97 -9.03 0.79 -5.25
C VAL A 97 -8.83 -0.66 -5.69
N LEU A 98 -7.59 -1.15 -5.76
CA LEU A 98 -7.29 -2.39 -6.44
C LEU A 98 -7.58 -3.65 -5.60
N ILE A 99 -6.57 -4.20 -4.93
CA ILE A 99 -6.64 -5.53 -4.30
C ILE A 99 -6.95 -5.40 -2.81
N GLY A 100 -7.55 -6.45 -2.25
CA GLY A 100 -7.75 -6.59 -0.80
C GLY A 100 -9.04 -5.96 -0.30
N PHE A 101 -9.12 -5.69 0.99
CA PHE A 101 -10.39 -5.45 1.71
C PHE A 101 -10.69 -3.96 1.94
N GLY A 102 -9.97 -3.06 1.28
CA GLY A 102 -10.09 -1.62 1.52
C GLY A 102 -9.34 -1.16 2.78
N VAL A 103 -9.65 0.07 3.21
CA VAL A 103 -8.90 0.78 4.27
C VAL A 103 -9.86 1.53 5.21
N LYS A 104 -9.50 1.66 6.49
CA LYS A 104 -10.28 2.41 7.49
C LYS A 104 -9.97 3.91 7.47
N TRP A 105 -10.32 4.60 6.37
CA TRP A 105 -10.05 6.03 6.19
C TRP A 105 -10.50 6.93 7.35
N LEU A 106 -11.58 6.53 8.05
CA LEU A 106 -12.23 7.34 9.08
C LEU A 106 -11.90 6.90 10.51
N TRP A 107 -11.03 5.90 10.71
CA TRP A 107 -10.60 5.51 12.06
C TRP A 107 -9.81 6.66 12.72
N PRO A 108 -10.03 6.99 14.02
CA PRO A 108 -10.78 6.25 15.04
C PRO A 108 -12.26 6.63 15.18
N PHE A 109 -12.82 7.42 14.27
CA PHE A 109 -14.22 7.86 14.34
C PHE A 109 -15.20 6.81 13.78
N SER A 110 -14.69 5.85 12.99
CA SER A 110 -15.45 4.74 12.43
C SER A 110 -14.52 3.54 12.20
N ASP A 111 -15.01 2.35 12.53
CA ASP A 111 -14.32 1.08 12.27
C ASP A 111 -14.73 0.45 10.93
N ARG A 112 -15.34 1.21 10.02
CA ARG A 112 -15.71 0.70 8.70
C ARG A 112 -14.51 0.72 7.75
N TRP A 113 -14.38 -0.32 6.93
CA TRP A 113 -13.46 -0.36 5.81
C TRP A 113 -14.15 0.26 4.60
N HIS A 114 -13.40 1.00 3.81
CA HIS A 114 -13.89 1.65 2.61
C HIS A 114 -13.07 1.17 1.42
N LYS A 115 -13.78 0.82 0.34
CA LYS A 115 -13.19 0.43 -0.93
C LYS A 115 -14.00 1.03 -2.08
N PHE A 116 -13.33 1.36 -3.16
CA PHE A 116 -13.89 1.84 -4.41
C PHE A 116 -13.83 0.73 -5.43
N PHE A 117 -14.80 0.71 -6.36
CA PHE A 117 -14.86 -0.27 -7.44
C PHE A 117 -14.88 -1.71 -6.93
N ALA A 118 -15.75 -2.01 -5.95
CA ALA A 118 -15.94 -3.34 -5.39
C ALA A 118 -17.42 -3.58 -5.02
N ASP A 119 -17.90 -4.82 -5.05
CA ASP A 119 -19.29 -5.15 -4.73
C ASP A 119 -19.45 -5.47 -3.23
N PRO A 120 -20.62 -5.26 -2.61
CA PRO A 120 -20.79 -5.51 -1.18
C PRO A 120 -20.46 -6.95 -0.73
N GLY A 121 -20.66 -7.94 -1.60
CA GLY A 121 -20.44 -9.36 -1.31
C GLY A 121 -19.05 -9.90 -1.70
N THR A 122 -18.17 -9.08 -2.26
CA THR A 122 -16.85 -9.52 -2.72
C THR A 122 -15.80 -8.42 -2.55
N ALA A 123 -14.56 -8.80 -2.28
CA ALA A 123 -13.44 -7.87 -2.26
C ALA A 123 -12.84 -7.64 -3.65
N TRP A 124 -13.39 -8.25 -4.70
CA TRP A 124 -12.88 -8.13 -6.06
C TRP A 124 -13.24 -6.80 -6.72
N TRP A 125 -12.40 -6.42 -7.67
CA TRP A 125 -12.61 -5.24 -8.49
C TRP A 125 -13.84 -5.39 -9.39
N THR A 126 -14.68 -4.36 -9.45
CA THR A 126 -15.85 -4.24 -10.33
C THR A 126 -16.09 -2.78 -10.73
N TRP A 127 -16.70 -2.58 -11.90
CA TRP A 127 -17.11 -1.25 -12.36
C TRP A 127 -18.53 -0.88 -11.94
N GLU A 128 -19.29 -1.82 -11.37
CA GLU A 128 -20.71 -1.65 -11.07
C GLU A 128 -20.94 -0.75 -9.84
N HIS A 129 -20.08 -0.85 -8.83
CA HIS A 129 -20.20 -0.12 -7.58
C HIS A 129 -18.99 0.77 -7.37
N PHE A 130 -19.20 2.08 -7.45
CA PHE A 130 -18.12 3.05 -7.25
C PHE A 130 -17.54 2.98 -5.84
N HIS A 131 -18.36 2.80 -4.81
CA HIS A 131 -17.94 2.80 -3.41
C HIS A 131 -18.75 1.80 -2.61
N VAL A 132 -18.06 1.06 -1.74
CA VAL A 132 -18.63 0.19 -0.73
C VAL A 132 -17.93 0.42 0.60
N SER A 133 -18.66 0.10 1.68
CA SER A 133 -18.06 0.05 3.00
C SER A 133 -18.56 -1.14 3.77
N TRP A 134 -17.69 -1.72 4.59
CA TRP A 134 -17.98 -2.91 5.38
C TRP A 134 -17.73 -2.64 6.86
N SER A 135 -18.63 -3.12 7.70
CA SER A 135 -18.45 -3.25 9.14
C SER A 135 -17.42 -4.34 9.46
N PRO A 136 -16.86 -4.36 10.69
CA PRO A 136 -15.97 -5.44 11.11
C PRO A 136 -16.55 -6.85 10.91
N ALA A 137 -17.86 -7.03 11.13
CA ALA A 137 -18.52 -8.33 10.95
C ALA A 137 -18.59 -8.74 9.48
N GLU A 138 -18.88 -7.80 8.58
CA GLU A 138 -18.90 -8.03 7.12
C GLU A 138 -17.50 -8.33 6.59
N VAL A 139 -16.47 -7.58 7.02
CA VAL A 139 -15.08 -7.87 6.64
C VAL A 139 -14.67 -9.25 7.09
N LYS A 140 -15.02 -9.67 8.31
CA LYS A 140 -14.73 -11.04 8.78
C LYS A 140 -15.35 -12.11 7.88
N GLN A 141 -16.58 -11.90 7.41
CA GLN A 141 -17.23 -12.81 6.46
C GLN A 141 -16.52 -12.83 5.11
N LEU A 142 -16.08 -11.67 4.60
CA LEU A 142 -15.30 -11.59 3.37
C LEU A 142 -13.95 -12.30 3.53
N VAL A 143 -13.22 -12.08 4.63
CA VAL A 143 -11.95 -12.78 4.85
C VAL A 143 -12.14 -14.30 4.87
N GLU A 144 -13.21 -14.79 5.47
CA GLU A 144 -13.54 -16.21 5.46
C GLU A 144 -13.86 -16.72 4.04
N LEU A 145 -14.58 -15.93 3.22
CA LEU A 145 -14.85 -16.26 1.82
C LEU A 145 -13.57 -16.44 1.00
N TYR A 146 -12.54 -15.67 1.32
CA TYR A 146 -11.22 -15.73 0.67
C TYR A 146 -10.21 -16.61 1.41
N ARG A 147 -10.65 -17.36 2.43
CA ARG A 147 -9.75 -18.23 3.18
C ARG A 147 -9.16 -19.29 2.25
N GLY A 148 -7.84 -19.35 2.17
CA GLY A 148 -7.12 -20.28 1.31
C GLY A 148 -6.89 -19.80 -0.12
N PHE A 149 -7.31 -18.58 -0.47
CA PHE A 149 -6.98 -17.94 -1.75
C PHE A 149 -5.50 -17.55 -1.78
N ASP A 150 -4.72 -18.16 -2.67
CA ASP A 150 -3.30 -17.83 -2.85
C ASP A 150 -3.16 -16.64 -3.81
N TYR A 151 -3.02 -15.43 -3.26
CA TYR A 151 -2.85 -14.20 -4.06
C TYR A 151 -1.69 -14.26 -5.06
N ILE A 152 -0.60 -14.98 -4.77
CA ILE A 152 0.51 -15.09 -5.72
C ILE A 152 0.07 -15.92 -6.91
N ARG A 153 -0.44 -17.12 -6.65
CA ARG A 153 -0.77 -18.09 -7.70
C ARG A 153 -2.04 -17.74 -8.46
N GLU A 154 -3.06 -17.30 -7.74
CA GLU A 154 -4.42 -17.10 -8.26
C GLU A 154 -4.68 -15.68 -8.74
N PHE A 155 -3.84 -14.71 -8.36
CA PHE A 155 -3.90 -13.34 -8.89
C PHE A 155 -2.63 -12.98 -9.66
N TYR A 156 -1.47 -12.83 -9.00
CA TYR A 156 -0.28 -12.27 -9.68
C TYR A 156 0.26 -13.13 -10.84
N LEU A 157 0.13 -14.45 -10.78
CA LEU A 157 0.54 -15.36 -11.85
C LEU A 157 -0.52 -15.57 -12.94
N GLN A 158 -1.72 -15.02 -12.78
CA GLN A 158 -2.78 -15.14 -13.76
C GLN A 158 -2.72 -13.97 -14.77
N PRO A 159 -2.97 -14.24 -16.07
CA PRO A 159 -2.96 -13.20 -17.08
C PRO A 159 -4.23 -12.34 -16.99
N HIS A 160 -4.17 -11.23 -16.28
CA HIS A 160 -5.24 -10.22 -16.26
C HIS A 160 -4.69 -8.80 -16.14
N TRP A 161 -5.50 -7.82 -16.56
CA TRP A 161 -5.07 -6.43 -16.66
C TRP A 161 -4.67 -5.82 -15.31
N LEU A 162 -5.34 -6.18 -14.20
CA LEU A 162 -4.95 -5.72 -12.86
C LEU A 162 -3.53 -6.17 -12.47
N GLY A 163 -3.14 -7.40 -12.81
CA GLY A 163 -1.79 -7.91 -12.53
C GLY A 163 -0.75 -7.18 -13.36
N ALA A 164 -1.08 -6.81 -14.60
CA ALA A 164 -0.24 -5.96 -15.43
C ALA A 164 -0.10 -4.54 -14.83
N VAL A 165 -1.18 -3.95 -14.31
CA VAL A 165 -1.14 -2.65 -13.61
C VAL A 165 -0.25 -2.70 -12.37
N GLU A 166 -0.24 -3.81 -11.63
CA GLU A 166 0.64 -4.00 -10.48
C GLU A 166 2.10 -4.20 -10.86
N LEU A 167 2.38 -5.03 -11.86
CA LEU A 167 3.73 -5.50 -12.17
C LEU A 167 4.49 -4.58 -13.14
N LEU A 168 3.84 -4.05 -14.19
CA LEU A 168 4.52 -3.28 -15.23
C LEU A 168 5.21 -2.01 -14.70
N PRO A 169 4.59 -1.21 -13.80
CA PRO A 169 5.26 -0.04 -13.25
C PRO A 169 6.56 -0.41 -12.53
N PHE A 170 6.59 -1.53 -11.79
CA PHE A 170 7.80 -2.01 -11.15
C PHE A 170 8.89 -2.35 -12.16
N LEU A 171 8.56 -3.12 -13.20
CA LEU A 171 9.50 -3.51 -14.26
C LEU A 171 10.05 -2.33 -15.05
N ILE A 172 9.27 -1.25 -15.19
CA ILE A 172 9.69 -0.02 -15.88
C ILE A 172 10.55 0.87 -14.97
N VAL A 173 10.14 1.08 -13.72
CA VAL A 173 10.78 2.03 -12.81
C VAL A 173 12.11 1.51 -12.27
N LEU A 174 12.22 0.21 -12.00
CA LEU A 174 13.42 -0.40 -11.45
C LEU A 174 14.70 -0.10 -12.27
N PRO A 175 14.77 -0.38 -13.59
CA PRO A 175 15.97 -0.10 -14.38
C PRO A 175 16.28 1.40 -14.47
N ILE A 176 15.26 2.27 -14.43
CA ILE A 176 15.43 3.73 -14.40
C ILE A 176 16.14 4.15 -13.11
N VAL A 177 15.68 3.68 -11.96
CA VAL A 177 16.30 3.99 -10.66
C VAL A 177 17.71 3.42 -10.57
N ILE A 178 17.94 2.19 -11.02
CA ILE A 178 19.29 1.59 -11.04
C ILE A 178 20.24 2.45 -11.89
N ARG A 179 19.80 2.87 -13.08
CA ARG A 179 20.60 3.74 -13.95
C ARG A 179 20.85 5.11 -13.33
N ALA A 180 19.85 5.69 -12.66
CA ALA A 180 19.99 6.97 -11.99
C ALA A 180 20.99 6.90 -10.83
N LEU A 181 20.91 5.86 -9.99
CA LEU A 181 21.84 5.63 -8.88
C LEU A 181 23.30 5.50 -9.36
N LYS A 182 23.54 4.77 -10.45
CA LYS A 182 24.87 4.62 -11.06
C LYS A 182 25.48 5.94 -11.55
N ARG A 183 24.67 6.94 -11.88
CA ARG A 183 25.15 8.26 -12.31
C ARG A 183 25.47 9.21 -11.16
N THR A 184 25.06 8.84 -9.94
CA THR A 184 25.23 9.65 -8.73
C THR A 184 26.32 9.12 -7.77
N ALA A 185 26.85 7.93 -8.08
CA ALA A 185 28.02 7.33 -7.45
C ALA A 185 29.28 7.85 -8.16
#